data_AF-A0A367A204-F1
#
_entry.id   AF-A0A367A204-F1
#
_cell.length_a   1.000
_cell.length_b   1.000
_cell.length_c   1.000
_cell.angle_alpha   90.00
_cell.angle_beta   90.00
_cell.angle_gamma   90.00
#
_symmetry.space_group_name_H-M   'P 1'
#
loop_
_entity.id
_entity.type
_entity.pdbx_description
1 polymer ?
#
loop_
_entity_poly.entity_id
_entity_poly.type
_entity_poly.pdbx_seq_one_letter_code
_entity_poly.pdbx_strand_id
1 'polypeptide(L)'
;MGSLTSLAGLATAVGSAVLVAGPAALLRPAGPVDTAATRALVRSLAARDIGIGVAMAVAPPGPARRLAVAARVLGDVTDALALPAAGARRRAALVAPAAATWGALSLAALLLDERAGR
;
A
#
# COMPACT_ATOMS: atom_id res chain seq x y z
N MET A 1 -13.89 2.70 19.36
CA MET A 1 -13.02 1.53 19.13
C MET A 1 -12.56 1.61 17.68
N GLY A 2 -11.25 1.53 17.42
CA GLY A 2 -10.68 1.78 16.09
C GLY A 2 -11.28 0.85 15.03
N SER A 3 -11.66 1.41 13.87
CA SER A 3 -12.22 0.65 12.76
C SER A 3 -11.13 -0.20 12.09
N LEU A 4 -11.50 -1.29 11.41
CA LEU A 4 -10.53 -2.11 10.66
C LEU A 4 -9.83 -1.29 9.58
N THR A 5 -10.56 -0.39 8.93
CA THR A 5 -10.02 0.56 7.95
C THR A 5 -8.98 1.48 8.58
N SER A 6 -9.24 1.93 9.81
CA SER A 6 -8.32 2.81 10.52
C SER A 6 -7.01 2.08 10.85
N LEU A 7 -7.11 0.82 11.26
CA LEU A 7 -5.97 -0.06 11.53
C LEU A 7 -5.18 -0.37 10.25
N ALA A 8 -5.86 -0.70 9.17
CA ALA A 8 -5.23 -0.94 7.86
C ALA A 8 -4.50 0.32 7.34
N GLY A 9 -5.11 1.50 7.53
CA GLY A 9 -4.50 2.79 7.21
C GLY A 9 -3.22 3.04 8.01
N LEU A 10 -3.28 2.82 9.34
CA LEU A 10 -2.11 2.97 10.20
C LEU A 10 -0.99 1.98 9.83
N ALA A 11 -1.34 0.70 9.60
CA ALA A 11 -0.38 -0.31 9.17
C ALA A 11 0.29 0.07 7.84
N THR A 12 -0.47 0.59 6.88
CA THR A 12 0.05 1.12 5.61
C THR A 12 1.02 2.27 5.86
N ALA A 13 0.62 3.28 6.65
CA ALA A 13 1.44 4.46 6.89
C ALA A 13 2.75 4.11 7.61
N VAL A 14 2.70 3.26 8.64
CA VAL A 14 3.89 2.83 9.40
C VAL A 14 4.79 1.96 8.53
N GLY A 15 4.23 0.98 7.81
CA GLY A 15 4.99 0.13 6.90
C GLY A 15 5.72 0.94 5.83
N SER A 16 5.04 1.93 5.25
CA SER A 16 5.62 2.81 4.24
C SER A 16 6.65 3.78 4.82
N ALA A 17 6.49 4.28 6.04
CA ALA A 17 7.52 5.07 6.72
C ALA A 17 8.83 4.29 6.89
N VAL A 18 8.75 3.00 7.21
CA VAL A 18 9.93 2.11 7.25
C VAL A 18 10.59 2.02 5.87
N LEU A 19 9.82 1.94 4.78
CA LEU A 19 10.35 1.90 3.42
C LEU A 19 10.98 3.22 2.95
N VAL A 20 10.51 4.37 3.46
CA VAL A 20 11.15 5.67 3.19
C VAL A 20 12.55 5.70 3.81
N ALA A 21 12.65 5.30 5.08
CA ALA A 21 13.91 5.27 5.83
C ALA A 21 14.88 4.21 5.30
N GLY A 22 14.36 3.03 4.98
CA GLY A 22 15.14 1.86 4.56
C GLY A 22 14.53 1.14 3.36
N PRO A 23 14.66 1.68 2.12
CA PRO A 23 14.09 1.05 0.93
C PRO A 23 14.67 -0.35 0.66
N ALA A 24 15.88 -0.62 1.19
CA ALA A 24 16.50 -1.94 1.17
C ALA A 24 15.64 -3.05 1.80
N ALA A 25 14.72 -2.72 2.71
CA ALA A 25 13.80 -3.69 3.31
C ALA A 25 12.85 -4.32 2.26
N LEU A 26 12.44 -3.55 1.26
CA LEU A 26 11.66 -4.06 0.11
C LEU A 26 12.59 -4.63 -0.97
N LEU A 27 13.72 -3.96 -1.23
CA LEU A 27 14.60 -4.29 -2.35
C LEU A 27 15.39 -5.58 -2.12
N ARG A 28 15.87 -5.88 -0.90
CA ARG A 28 16.70 -7.07 -0.62
C ARG A 28 15.95 -8.40 -0.83
N PRO A 29 14.72 -8.60 -0.32
CA PRO A 29 13.92 -9.78 -0.64
C PRO A 29 13.62 -9.86 -2.15
N ALA A 30 13.47 -8.69 -2.78
CA ALA A 30 13.34 -8.55 -4.22
C ALA A 30 14.69 -8.60 -4.96
N GLY A 31 15.80 -9.07 -4.36
CA GLY A 31 17.10 -9.32 -5.01
C GLY A 31 17.96 -8.09 -5.37
N PRO A 32 19.09 -8.26 -6.11
CA PRO A 32 20.20 -7.29 -6.19
C PRO A 32 19.92 -5.99 -6.99
N VAL A 33 18.67 -5.61 -7.25
CA VAL A 33 18.33 -4.37 -7.99
C VAL A 33 18.18 -3.21 -7.00
N ASP A 34 19.21 -3.01 -6.17
CA ASP A 34 19.32 -1.89 -5.24
C ASP A 34 20.14 -0.77 -5.87
N THR A 35 19.51 -0.03 -6.78
CA THR A 35 20.10 1.12 -7.48
C THR A 35 19.55 2.43 -6.90
N ALA A 36 20.20 3.55 -7.19
CA ALA A 36 19.68 4.86 -6.78
C ALA A 36 18.26 5.10 -7.33
N ALA A 37 18.00 4.67 -8.58
CA ALA A 37 16.71 4.80 -9.22
C ALA A 37 15.62 3.94 -8.55
N THR A 38 15.92 2.67 -8.21
CA THR A 38 14.93 1.82 -7.51
C THR A 38 14.69 2.28 -6.07
N ARG A 39 15.71 2.79 -5.37
CA ARG A 39 15.52 3.43 -4.06
C ARG A 39 14.65 4.68 -4.15
N ALA A 40 14.84 5.52 -5.17
CA ALA A 40 14.00 6.70 -5.38
C ALA A 40 12.55 6.31 -5.69
N LEU A 41 12.35 5.30 -6.55
CA LEU A 41 11.02 4.76 -6.85
C LEU A 41 10.32 4.25 -5.59
N VAL A 42 10.98 3.39 -4.79
CA VAL A 42 10.43 2.86 -3.53
C VAL A 42 10.05 3.98 -2.57
N ARG A 43 10.89 5.01 -2.41
CA ARG A 43 10.57 6.16 -1.55
C ARG A 43 9.37 6.95 -2.06
N SER A 44 9.23 7.10 -3.38
CA SER A 44 8.07 7.81 -3.96
C SER A 44 6.76 7.07 -3.71
N LEU A 45 6.74 5.75 -3.91
CA LEU A 45 5.57 4.90 -3.64
C LEU A 45 5.25 4.89 -2.14
N ALA A 46 6.28 4.77 -1.31
CA ALA A 46 6.11 4.81 0.14
C ALA A 46 5.56 6.17 0.62
N ALA A 47 6.02 7.29 0.09
CA ALA A 47 5.49 8.61 0.43
C ALA A 47 4.01 8.76 0.05
N ARG A 48 3.61 8.27 -1.13
CA ARG A 48 2.20 8.18 -1.55
C ARG A 48 1.39 7.36 -0.54
N ASP A 49 1.88 6.19 -0.19
CA ASP A 49 1.17 5.25 0.68
C ASP A 49 1.08 5.74 2.13
N ILE A 50 2.05 6.53 2.61
CA ILE A 50 1.93 7.24 3.89
C ILE A 50 0.73 8.19 3.87
N GLY A 51 0.62 9.04 2.84
CA GLY A 51 -0.48 10.00 2.73
C GLY A 51 -1.84 9.31 2.68
N ILE A 52 -1.96 8.25 1.86
CA ILE A 52 -3.20 7.47 1.73
C ILE A 52 -3.51 6.73 3.04
N GLY A 53 -2.51 6.10 3.67
CA GLY A 53 -2.66 5.37 4.92
C GLY A 53 -3.11 6.27 6.08
N VAL A 54 -2.53 7.46 6.20
CA VAL A 54 -2.99 8.47 7.17
C VAL A 54 -4.44 8.87 6.89
N ALA A 55 -4.80 9.13 5.62
CA ALA A 55 -6.18 9.46 5.26
C ALA A 55 -7.16 8.33 5.64
N MET A 56 -6.81 7.07 5.39
CA MET A 56 -7.60 5.91 5.83
C MET A 56 -7.71 5.82 7.37
N ALA A 57 -6.62 6.14 8.08
CA ALA A 57 -6.55 6.07 9.53
C ALA A 57 -7.43 7.10 10.25
N VAL A 58 -7.55 8.31 9.70
CA VAL A 58 -8.20 9.45 10.38
C VAL A 58 -9.56 9.82 9.78
N ALA A 59 -9.87 9.43 8.54
CA ALA A 59 -11.12 9.79 7.91
C ALA A 59 -12.32 9.19 8.67
N PRO A 60 -13.38 9.98 8.93
CA PRO A 60 -14.60 9.47 9.54
C PRO A 60 -15.31 8.50 8.58
N PRO A 61 -16.24 7.67 9.11
CA PRO A 61 -17.02 6.75 8.28
C PRO A 61 -17.80 7.54 7.22
N GLY A 62 -17.75 7.09 5.96
CA GLY A 62 -18.45 7.74 4.86
C GLY A 62 -17.58 8.02 3.62
N PRO A 63 -17.97 9.00 2.77
CA PRO A 63 -17.38 9.20 1.45
C PRO A 63 -15.86 9.44 1.45
N ALA A 64 -15.35 10.20 2.43
CA ALA A 64 -13.92 10.49 2.52
C ALA A 64 -13.09 9.22 2.76
N ARG A 65 -13.52 8.36 3.68
CA ARG A 65 -12.87 7.07 3.96
C ARG A 65 -12.95 6.13 2.75
N ARG A 66 -14.10 6.07 2.07
CA ARG A 66 -14.27 5.30 0.82
C ARG A 66 -13.29 5.74 -0.25
N LEU A 67 -13.13 7.05 -0.43
CA LEU A 67 -12.19 7.61 -1.42
C LEU A 67 -10.73 7.27 -1.07
N ALA A 68 -10.35 7.38 0.21
CA ALA A 68 -9.01 7.01 0.66
C ALA A 68 -8.71 5.52 0.40
N VAL A 69 -9.65 4.63 0.72
CA VAL A 69 -9.52 3.19 0.45
C VAL A 69 -9.49 2.92 -1.07
N ALA A 70 -10.32 3.58 -1.86
CA ALA A 70 -10.30 3.44 -3.31
C ALA A 70 -8.95 3.86 -3.90
N ALA A 71 -8.37 4.98 -3.43
CA ALA A 71 -7.04 5.41 -3.83
C ALA A 71 -5.97 4.37 -3.47
N ARG A 72 -6.07 3.73 -2.29
CA ARG A 72 -5.17 2.63 -1.90
C ARG A 72 -5.27 1.45 -2.86
N VAL A 73 -6.49 0.97 -3.12
CA VAL A 73 -6.76 -0.15 -4.02
C VAL A 73 -6.23 0.14 -5.43
N LEU A 74 -6.47 1.35 -5.96
CA LEU A 74 -5.95 1.76 -7.26
C LEU A 74 -4.41 1.80 -7.26
N GLY A 75 -3.78 2.31 -6.21
CA GLY A 75 -2.33 2.28 -6.05
C GLY A 75 -1.78 0.85 -6.09
N ASP A 76 -2.36 -0.06 -5.33
CA ASP A 76 -1.92 -1.47 -5.29
C ASP A 76 -2.14 -2.21 -6.61
N VAL A 77 -3.27 -1.98 -7.28
CA VAL A 77 -3.54 -2.57 -8.61
C VAL A 77 -2.54 -2.04 -9.63
N THR A 78 -2.27 -0.73 -9.64
CA THR A 78 -1.32 -0.14 -10.57
C THR A 78 0.10 -0.62 -10.31
N ASP A 79 0.53 -0.72 -9.05
CA ASP A 79 1.84 -1.28 -8.69
C ASP A 79 1.97 -2.76 -9.10
N ALA A 80 0.91 -3.55 -8.89
CA ALA A 80 0.86 -4.95 -9.28
C ALA A 80 0.97 -5.17 -10.80
N LEU A 81 0.50 -4.22 -11.61
CA LEU A 81 0.58 -4.29 -13.07
C LEU A 81 1.86 -3.65 -13.64
N ALA A 82 2.25 -2.49 -13.11
CA ALA A 82 3.35 -1.68 -13.65
C ALA A 82 4.73 -2.23 -13.27
N LEU A 83 4.92 -2.68 -12.03
CA LEU A 83 6.23 -3.15 -11.56
C LEU A 83 6.70 -4.41 -12.32
N PRO A 84 5.86 -5.44 -12.57
CA PRO A 84 6.22 -6.56 -13.44
C PRO A 84 6.64 -6.14 -14.85
N ALA A 85 5.93 -5.18 -15.45
CA ALA A 85 6.17 -4.69 -16.81
C ALA A 85 7.48 -3.88 -16.90
N ALA A 86 7.85 -3.14 -15.85
CA ALA A 86 9.04 -2.29 -15.78
C ALA A 86 10.37 -3.06 -15.52
N GLY A 87 10.41 -4.37 -15.74
CA GLY A 87 11.63 -5.17 -15.62
C GLY A 87 11.70 -6.08 -14.39
N ALA A 88 10.67 -6.09 -13.53
CA ALA A 88 10.57 -7.06 -12.44
C ALA A 88 10.03 -8.44 -12.90
N ARG A 89 10.12 -8.80 -14.19
CA ARG A 89 9.48 -10.02 -14.76
C ARG A 89 9.81 -11.32 -14.02
N ARG A 90 11.06 -11.50 -13.57
CA ARG A 90 11.50 -12.65 -12.74
C ARG A 90 10.89 -12.66 -11.32
N ARG A 91 10.28 -11.57 -10.89
CA ARG A 91 9.73 -11.32 -9.54
C ARG A 91 8.29 -10.84 -9.57
N ALA A 92 7.65 -10.84 -10.75
CA ALA A 92 6.24 -10.51 -10.92
C ALA A 92 5.36 -11.39 -10.01
N ALA A 93 5.73 -12.66 -9.87
CA ALA A 93 5.08 -13.62 -8.98
C ALA A 93 5.25 -13.33 -7.48
N LEU A 94 6.11 -12.39 -7.08
CA LEU A 94 6.27 -11.94 -5.68
C LEU A 94 5.65 -10.56 -5.47
N VAL A 95 5.95 -9.62 -6.37
CA VAL A 95 5.56 -8.21 -6.23
C VAL A 95 4.07 -7.99 -6.51
N ALA A 96 3.54 -8.60 -7.57
CA ALA A 96 2.13 -8.44 -7.94
C ALA A 96 1.17 -8.99 -6.87
N PRO A 97 1.32 -10.21 -6.34
CA PRO A 97 0.43 -10.69 -5.29
C PRO A 97 0.60 -9.93 -3.98
N ALA A 98 1.83 -9.48 -3.64
CA ALA A 98 2.05 -8.68 -2.44
C ALA A 98 1.30 -7.33 -2.50
N ALA A 99 1.40 -6.61 -3.62
CA ALA A 99 0.66 -5.37 -3.83
C ALA A 99 -0.86 -5.63 -3.82
N ALA A 100 -1.34 -6.60 -4.61
CA ALA A 100 -2.76 -6.94 -4.65
C ALA A 100 -3.34 -7.33 -3.28
N THR A 101 -2.55 -7.99 -2.43
CA THR A 101 -2.96 -8.38 -1.06
C THR A 101 -3.26 -7.16 -0.21
N TRP A 102 -2.44 -6.11 -0.24
CA TRP A 102 -2.70 -4.89 0.53
C TRP A 102 -3.98 -4.17 0.07
N GLY A 103 -4.23 -4.13 -1.24
CA GLY A 103 -5.43 -3.52 -1.79
C GLY A 103 -6.68 -4.29 -1.38
N ALA A 104 -6.62 -5.62 -1.50
CA ALA A 104 -7.70 -6.51 -1.09
C ALA A 104 -7.99 -6.42 0.43
N LEU A 105 -6.96 -6.38 1.27
CA LEU A 105 -7.11 -6.22 2.72
C LEU A 105 -7.74 -4.87 3.08
N SER A 106 -7.33 -3.78 2.41
CA SER A 106 -7.87 -2.44 2.63
C SER A 106 -9.35 -2.37 2.23
N LEU A 107 -9.71 -2.97 1.09
CA LEU A 107 -11.10 -3.08 0.64
C LEU A 107 -11.93 -3.94 1.59
N ALA A 108 -11.43 -5.10 2.01
CA ALA A 108 -12.12 -5.98 2.94
C ALA A 108 -12.36 -5.28 4.30
N ALA A 109 -11.37 -4.54 4.81
CA ALA A 109 -11.50 -3.76 6.03
C ALA A 109 -12.64 -2.73 5.94
N LEU A 110 -12.75 -2.02 4.82
CA LEU A 110 -13.85 -1.08 4.57
C LEU A 110 -15.20 -1.79 4.55
N LEU A 111 -15.34 -2.87 3.76
CA LEU A 111 -16.60 -3.60 3.63
C LEU A 111 -17.06 -4.19 4.97
N LEU A 112 -16.12 -4.65 5.81
CA LEU A 112 -16.41 -5.19 7.15
C LEU A 112 -16.81 -4.09 8.14
N ASP A 113 -16.21 -2.91 8.06
CA ASP A 113 -16.62 -1.76 8.87
C ASP A 113 -18.01 -1.27 8.47
N GLU A 114 -18.30 -1.14 7.16
CA GLU A 114 -19.61 -0.73 6.67
C GLU A 114 -20.72 -1.70 7.07
N ARG A 115 -20.48 -3.01 6.98
CA ARG A 115 -21.43 -4.04 7.44
C ARG A 115 -21.70 -3.97 8.94
N ALA A 116 -20.75 -3.46 9.71
CA ALA A 116 -20.88 -3.31 11.15
C ALA A 116 -21.33 -1.91 11.58
N GLY A 117 -21.65 -1.01 10.63
CA GLY A 117 -22.05 0.37 10.91
C GLY A 117 -20.93 1.23 11.51
N ARG A 118 -19.68 0.99 11.13
CA ARG A 118 -18.47 1.68 11.65
C ARG A 118 -17.71 2.49 10.62
#